data_AF-A0A663ENE1-F1
#
_entry.id   AF-A0A663ENE1-F1
#
_cell.length_a   1.000
_cell.length_b   1.000
_cell.length_c   1.000
_cell.angle_alpha   90.00
_cell.angle_beta   90.00
_cell.angle_gamma   90.00
#
_symmetry.space_group_name_H-M   'P 1'
#
loop_
_entity.id
_entity.type
_entity.pdbx_description
1 polymer ?
#
loop_
_entity_poly.entity_id
_entity_poly.type
_entity_poly.pdbx_seq_one_letter_code
_entity_poly.pdbx_strand_id
1 'polypeptide(L)'
;MKCYLHLLAAGGTVPGWKAAAESCVSKMPFRNISFLFWPREKELAELKQQVDTLKSSIAKEEERVADLKLKVHLFSSGECKADDQDKMLTSLNKKVLEVYCDCTGENEANLQTVQMLMVIEKQLNDLLDNLEKIPPAKIEQAEKAKKKERRISFALLTYKRNKTHIYSTLGTENSGKNLTHPPHAPQIKSKTNQTKKTFKEHLKFS
;
A
#
# COMPACT_ATOMS: atom_id res chain seq x y z
N MET A 1 16.19 -11.93 -81.56
CA MET A 1 15.87 -12.94 -80.54
C MET A 1 15.70 -14.38 -81.05
N LYS A 2 15.70 -14.66 -82.36
CA LYS A 2 15.52 -16.04 -82.86
C LYS A 2 16.79 -16.92 -82.90
N CYS A 3 17.98 -16.38 -82.60
CA CYS A 3 19.23 -17.17 -82.66
C CYS A 3 19.60 -17.88 -81.34
N TYR A 4 19.13 -17.41 -80.18
CA TYR A 4 19.47 -18.03 -78.89
C TYR A 4 18.65 -19.28 -78.57
N LEU A 5 17.47 -19.43 -79.19
CA LEU A 5 16.56 -20.56 -78.89
C LEU A 5 16.92 -21.85 -79.63
N HIS A 6 17.83 -21.82 -80.61
CA HIS A 6 18.28 -23.02 -81.33
C HIS A 6 19.48 -23.72 -80.68
N LEU A 7 20.16 -23.07 -79.73
CA LEU A 7 21.41 -23.58 -79.15
C LEU A 7 21.24 -24.41 -77.86
N LEU A 8 20.02 -24.56 -77.36
CA LEU A 8 19.71 -25.37 -76.17
C LEU A 8 19.27 -26.81 -76.49
N ALA A 9 19.21 -27.19 -77.77
CA ALA A 9 18.80 -28.55 -78.19
C ALA A 9 19.96 -29.48 -78.58
N ALA A 10 21.21 -29.00 -78.57
CA ALA A 10 22.39 -29.83 -78.84
C ALA A 10 23.30 -29.84 -77.61
N GLY A 11 23.24 -30.93 -76.85
CA GLY A 11 24.13 -31.22 -75.73
C GLY A 11 25.58 -31.43 -76.20
N GLY A 12 26.27 -30.35 -76.53
CA GLY A 12 27.67 -30.35 -76.96
C GLY A 12 28.48 -29.33 -76.18
N THR A 13 29.43 -29.81 -75.40
CA THR A 13 30.53 -29.02 -74.82
C THR A 13 31.38 -28.47 -75.98
N VAL A 14 31.17 -27.20 -76.36
CA VAL A 14 32.01 -26.54 -77.37
C VAL A 14 32.96 -25.54 -76.68
N PRO A 15 34.26 -25.87 -76.54
CA PRO A 15 35.26 -24.95 -76.04
C PRO A 15 35.64 -23.97 -77.17
N GLY A 16 34.92 -22.86 -77.27
CA GLY A 16 35.21 -21.86 -78.30
C GLY A 16 34.33 -20.62 -78.28
N TRP A 17 33.20 -20.67 -77.58
CA TRP A 17 32.26 -19.55 -77.58
C TRP A 17 32.71 -18.38 -76.72
N LYS A 18 33.65 -18.61 -75.78
CA LYS A 18 34.24 -17.53 -74.98
C LYS A 18 35.08 -16.58 -75.84
N ALA A 19 35.91 -17.14 -76.73
CA ALA A 19 36.70 -16.36 -77.69
C ALA A 19 35.83 -15.70 -78.78
N ALA A 20 34.76 -16.37 -79.23
CA ALA A 20 33.82 -15.77 -80.19
C ALA A 20 32.96 -14.65 -79.57
N ALA A 21 32.57 -14.79 -78.29
CA ALA A 21 31.86 -13.74 -77.55
C ALA A 21 32.75 -12.51 -77.32
N GLU A 22 34.02 -12.70 -76.97
CA GLU A 22 34.98 -11.60 -76.78
C GLU A 22 35.32 -10.85 -78.09
N SER A 23 35.39 -11.56 -79.23
CA SER A 23 35.63 -10.95 -80.55
C SER A 23 34.45 -10.08 -81.05
N CYS A 24 33.21 -10.49 -80.76
CA CYS A 24 32.01 -9.75 -81.14
C CYS A 24 31.77 -8.49 -80.28
N VAL A 25 32.20 -8.48 -79.01
CA VAL A 25 32.08 -7.30 -78.13
C VAL A 25 32.96 -6.14 -78.62
N SER A 26 34.10 -6.43 -79.24
CA SER A 26 35.06 -5.43 -79.75
C SER A 26 34.63 -4.74 -81.06
N LYS A 27 33.70 -5.34 -81.83
CA LYS A 27 33.26 -4.83 -83.15
C LYS A 27 31.89 -4.16 -83.18
N MET A 28 31.21 -4.03 -82.03
CA MET A 28 29.95 -3.28 -81.96
C MET A 28 30.23 -1.78 -81.87
N PRO A 29 29.56 -0.92 -82.67
CA PRO A 29 29.65 0.53 -82.50
C PRO A 29 28.99 0.92 -81.17
N PHE A 30 29.80 0.86 -80.11
CA PHE A 30 29.41 1.07 -78.73
C PHE A 30 29.26 2.57 -78.48
N ARG A 31 28.04 3.10 -78.67
CA ARG A 31 27.67 4.41 -78.11
C ARG A 31 26.31 4.46 -77.41
N ASN A 32 25.52 3.38 -77.36
CA ASN A 32 24.16 3.47 -76.80
C ASN A 32 23.59 2.25 -76.04
N ILE A 33 24.34 1.18 -75.81
CA ILE A 33 23.84 0.02 -75.04
C ILE A 33 23.71 0.34 -73.54
N SER A 34 24.64 1.15 -73.01
CA SER A 34 24.59 1.66 -71.64
C SER A 34 23.30 2.44 -71.36
N PHE A 35 22.77 3.19 -72.33
CA PHE A 35 21.55 4.00 -72.17
C PHE A 35 20.27 3.15 -72.02
N LEU A 36 20.22 1.93 -72.59
CA LEU A 36 19.07 1.03 -72.45
C LEU A 36 19.12 0.17 -71.18
N PHE A 37 20.32 -0.05 -70.63
CA PHE A 37 20.53 -0.82 -69.41
C PHE A 37 20.35 0.03 -68.15
N TRP A 38 20.72 1.31 -68.22
CA TRP A 38 20.63 2.29 -67.13
C TRP A 38 19.24 2.46 -66.50
N PRO A 39 18.12 2.52 -67.25
CA PRO A 39 16.78 2.61 -66.65
C PRO A 39 16.45 1.39 -65.79
N ARG A 40 16.87 0.19 -66.23
CA ARG A 40 16.65 -1.05 -65.49
C ARG A 40 17.54 -1.15 -64.26
N GLU A 41 18.80 -0.70 -64.34
CA GLU A 41 19.69 -0.61 -63.17
C GLU A 41 19.15 0.37 -62.13
N LYS A 42 18.60 1.51 -62.57
CA LYS A 42 17.95 2.50 -61.71
C LYS A 42 16.72 1.90 -61.00
N GLU A 43 15.83 1.23 -61.73
CA GLU A 43 14.67 0.55 -61.15
C GLU A 43 15.07 -0.54 -60.15
N LEU A 44 16.11 -1.32 -60.45
CA LEU A 44 16.64 -2.34 -59.53
C LEU A 44 17.24 -1.72 -58.27
N ALA A 45 17.96 -0.61 -58.40
CA ALA A 45 18.53 0.12 -57.27
C ALA A 45 17.43 0.71 -56.38
N GLU A 46 16.40 1.30 -56.98
CA GLU A 46 15.23 1.84 -56.28
C GLU A 46 14.45 0.75 -55.54
N LEU A 47 14.20 -0.38 -56.22
CA LEU A 47 13.52 -1.52 -55.59
C LEU A 47 14.34 -2.10 -54.44
N LYS A 48 15.67 -2.18 -54.59
CA LYS A 48 16.56 -2.62 -53.51
C LYS A 48 16.50 -1.68 -52.31
N GLN A 49 16.51 -0.37 -52.55
CA GLN A 49 16.37 0.64 -51.50
C GLN A 49 15.03 0.54 -50.77
N GLN A 50 13.93 0.30 -51.50
CA GLN A 50 12.62 0.09 -50.90
C GLN A 50 12.60 -1.17 -50.02
N VAL A 51 13.21 -2.27 -50.47
CA VAL A 51 13.34 -3.50 -49.69
C VAL A 51 14.13 -3.27 -48.40
N ASP A 52 15.24 -2.54 -48.47
CA ASP A 52 16.06 -2.24 -47.29
C ASP A 52 15.33 -1.33 -46.30
N THR A 53 14.54 -0.37 -46.82
CA THR A 53 13.68 0.50 -46.01
C THR A 53 12.59 -0.30 -45.28
N LEU A 54 11.91 -1.21 -45.99
CA LEU A 54 10.88 -2.08 -45.40
C LEU A 54 11.47 -3.02 -44.35
N LYS A 55 12.66 -3.59 -44.60
CA LYS A 55 13.37 -4.42 -43.61
C LYS A 55 13.70 -3.65 -42.34
N SER A 56 14.19 -2.41 -42.47
CA SER A 56 14.44 -1.54 -41.32
C SER A 56 13.15 -1.21 -40.56
N SER A 57 12.04 -0.97 -41.28
CA SER A 57 10.73 -0.74 -40.67
C SER A 57 10.21 -1.96 -39.93
N ILE A 58 10.38 -3.17 -40.47
CA ILE A 58 10.00 -4.42 -39.81
C ILE A 58 10.77 -4.59 -38.51
N ALA A 59 12.11 -4.45 -38.55
CA ALA A 59 12.94 -4.60 -37.34
C ALA A 59 12.53 -3.62 -36.23
N LYS A 60 12.22 -2.37 -36.59
CA LYS A 60 11.74 -1.35 -35.64
C LYS A 60 10.38 -1.71 -35.04
N GLU A 61 9.47 -2.26 -35.84
CA GLU A 61 8.15 -2.66 -35.35
C GLU A 61 8.23 -3.94 -34.52
N GLU A 62 9.11 -4.87 -34.86
CA GLU A 62 9.41 -6.05 -34.03
C GLU A 62 9.98 -5.66 -32.66
N GLU A 63 10.88 -4.67 -32.60
CA GLU A 63 11.38 -4.10 -31.35
C GLU A 63 10.25 -3.49 -30.51
N ARG A 64 9.35 -2.71 -31.14
CA ARG A 64 8.17 -2.14 -30.46
C ARG A 64 7.22 -3.21 -29.96
N VAL A 65 6.99 -4.26 -30.74
CA VAL A 65 6.17 -5.39 -30.34
C VAL A 65 6.80 -6.11 -29.15
N ALA A 66 8.12 -6.27 -29.13
CA ALA A 66 8.83 -6.86 -27.99
C ALA A 66 8.73 -5.98 -26.72
N ASP A 67 8.94 -4.67 -26.84
CA ASP A 67 8.78 -3.71 -25.73
C ASP A 67 7.33 -3.71 -25.20
N LEU A 68 6.35 -3.67 -26.10
CA LEU A 68 4.94 -3.68 -25.71
C LEU A 68 4.55 -5.01 -25.06
N LYS A 69 5.04 -6.14 -25.57
CA LYS A 69 4.84 -7.46 -24.94
C LYS A 69 5.46 -7.51 -23.55
N LEU A 70 6.66 -6.96 -23.37
CA LEU A 70 7.28 -6.86 -22.04
C LEU A 70 6.46 -5.97 -21.10
N LYS A 71 5.95 -4.83 -21.56
CA LYS A 71 5.07 -3.97 -20.75
C LYS A 71 3.78 -4.68 -20.39
N VAL A 72 3.10 -5.26 -21.37
CA VAL A 72 1.88 -6.04 -21.14
C VAL A 72 2.16 -7.18 -20.17
N HIS A 73 3.25 -7.93 -20.34
CA HIS A 73 3.63 -8.98 -19.41
C HIS A 73 3.97 -8.41 -18.03
N LEU A 74 4.66 -7.29 -17.88
CA LEU A 74 4.94 -6.68 -16.58
C LEU A 74 3.67 -6.22 -15.85
N PHE A 75 2.71 -5.67 -16.61
CA PHE A 75 1.41 -5.24 -16.07
C PHE A 75 0.42 -6.40 -15.90
N SER A 76 0.57 -7.49 -16.66
CA SER A 76 -0.31 -8.67 -16.66
C SER A 76 0.24 -9.86 -15.86
N SER A 77 1.54 -9.92 -15.58
CA SER A 77 2.15 -10.88 -14.65
C SER A 77 1.76 -10.57 -13.22
N GLY A 78 1.38 -9.31 -12.97
CA GLY A 78 0.35 -9.01 -11.99
C GLY A 78 -1.01 -9.35 -12.59
N GLU A 79 -1.35 -10.63 -12.68
CA GLU A 79 -2.73 -11.06 -12.94
C GLU A 79 -3.56 -10.79 -11.67
N CYS A 80 -3.49 -9.56 -11.17
CA CYS A 80 -4.44 -8.99 -10.26
C CYS A 80 -5.61 -8.63 -11.16
N LYS A 81 -6.49 -9.61 -11.37
CA LYS A 81 -7.73 -9.42 -12.11
C LYS A 81 -8.40 -8.19 -11.52
N ALA A 82 -9.03 -7.34 -12.32
CA ALA A 82 -9.69 -6.14 -11.80
C ALA A 82 -10.53 -6.44 -10.53
N ASP A 83 -11.11 -7.64 -10.48
CA ASP A 83 -11.79 -8.24 -9.33
C ASP A 83 -10.93 -8.34 -8.04
N ASP A 84 -9.65 -8.69 -8.12
CA ASP A 84 -8.74 -8.74 -6.98
C ASP A 84 -8.31 -7.35 -6.50
N GLN A 85 -8.17 -6.39 -7.42
CA GLN A 85 -7.94 -4.98 -7.06
C GLN A 85 -9.19 -4.39 -6.39
N ASP A 86 -10.38 -4.66 -6.90
CA ASP A 86 -11.65 -4.20 -6.33
C ASP A 86 -11.91 -4.83 -4.96
N LYS A 87 -11.59 -6.12 -4.78
CA LYS A 87 -11.61 -6.78 -3.46
C LYS A 87 -10.66 -6.10 -2.48
N MET A 88 -9.45 -5.77 -2.92
CA MET A 88 -8.46 -5.08 -2.09
C MET A 88 -8.95 -3.69 -1.67
N LEU A 89 -9.49 -2.91 -2.62
CA LEU A 89 -10.06 -1.59 -2.35
C LEU A 89 -11.27 -1.66 -1.42
N THR A 90 -12.15 -2.63 -1.61
CA THR A 90 -13.31 -2.86 -0.73
C THR A 90 -12.87 -3.23 0.68
N SER A 91 -11.86 -4.12 0.82
CA SER A 91 -11.29 -4.51 2.10
C SER A 91 -10.64 -3.33 2.83
N LEU A 92 -9.91 -2.49 2.09
CA LEU A 92 -9.33 -1.26 2.62
C LEU A 92 -10.42 -0.31 3.11
N ASN A 93 -11.43 -0.03 2.28
CA ASN A 93 -12.52 0.88 2.64
C ASN A 93 -13.26 0.40 3.89
N LYS A 94 -13.51 -0.91 4.01
CA LYS A 94 -14.12 -1.52 5.19
C LYS A 94 -13.28 -1.31 6.46
N LYS A 95 -11.96 -1.53 6.39
CA LYS A 95 -11.07 -1.33 7.53
C LYS A 95 -10.97 0.14 7.93
N VAL A 96 -10.92 1.04 6.96
CA VAL A 96 -10.92 2.49 7.23
C VAL A 96 -12.23 2.91 7.88
N LEU A 97 -13.37 2.32 7.47
CA LEU A 97 -14.66 2.55 8.12
C LEU A 97 -14.70 2.07 9.56
N GLU A 98 -14.18 0.88 9.85
CA GLU A 98 -14.07 0.37 11.22
C GLU A 98 -13.28 1.34 12.11
N VAL A 99 -12.09 1.76 11.67
CA VAL A 99 -11.26 2.72 12.41
C VAL A 99 -11.95 4.09 12.54
N TYR A 100 -12.62 4.56 11.49
CA TYR A 100 -13.37 5.82 11.53
C TYR A 100 -14.47 5.78 12.59
N CYS A 101 -15.25 4.71 12.62
CA CYS A 101 -16.32 4.51 13.58
C CYS A 101 -15.77 4.43 15.01
N ASP A 102 -14.64 3.74 15.21
CA ASP A 102 -13.99 3.64 16.52
C ASP A 102 -13.46 4.98 17.01
N CYS A 103 -12.91 5.81 16.12
CA CYS A 103 -12.40 7.12 16.47
C CYS A 103 -13.51 8.16 16.69
N THR A 104 -14.55 8.16 15.86
CA THR A 104 -15.58 9.21 15.82
C THR A 104 -16.85 8.83 16.61
N GLY A 105 -17.14 7.55 16.78
CA GLY A 105 -18.40 7.04 17.34
C GLY A 105 -19.60 7.12 16.38
N GLU A 106 -19.41 7.61 15.15
CA GLU A 106 -20.43 7.72 14.10
C GLU A 106 -20.42 6.49 13.19
N ASN A 107 -21.58 5.91 12.92
CA ASN A 107 -21.72 4.66 12.16
C ASN A 107 -22.04 4.89 10.67
N GLU A 108 -22.62 6.03 10.30
CA GLU A 108 -23.02 6.34 8.92
C GLU A 108 -22.15 7.43 8.29
N ALA A 109 -21.05 7.01 7.67
CA ALA A 109 -20.24 7.88 6.84
C ALA A 109 -20.58 7.63 5.36
N ASN A 110 -21.40 8.47 4.74
CA ASN A 110 -21.44 8.62 3.27
C ASN A 110 -20.19 9.37 2.77
N LEU A 111 -19.03 9.03 3.33
CA LEU A 111 -17.76 9.69 3.09
C LEU A 111 -16.86 8.78 2.25
N GLN A 112 -16.09 9.41 1.38
CA GLN A 112 -15.03 8.72 0.67
C GLN A 112 -13.92 8.32 1.67
N THR A 113 -13.23 7.20 1.42
CA THR A 113 -12.12 6.71 2.26
C THR A 113 -11.10 7.79 2.63
N VAL A 114 -10.74 8.67 1.68
CA VAL A 114 -9.79 9.78 1.90
C VAL A 114 -10.36 10.81 2.89
N GLN A 115 -11.65 11.12 2.81
CA GLN A 115 -12.30 12.05 3.74
C GLN A 115 -12.35 11.46 5.15
N MET A 116 -12.60 10.16 5.28
CA MET A 116 -12.59 9.46 6.57
C MET A 116 -11.20 9.50 7.21
N LEU A 117 -10.15 9.25 6.42
CA LEU A 117 -8.76 9.36 6.89
C LEU A 117 -8.42 10.77 7.36
N MET A 118 -8.88 11.80 6.64
CA MET A 118 -8.67 13.20 7.03
C MET A 118 -9.34 13.54 8.37
N VAL A 119 -10.55 13.01 8.61
CA VAL A 119 -11.23 13.18 9.91
C VAL A 119 -10.47 12.48 11.03
N ILE A 120 -10.01 11.25 10.81
CA ILE A 120 -9.21 10.50 11.78
C ILE A 120 -7.92 11.27 12.12
N GLU A 121 -7.20 11.74 11.10
CA GLU A 121 -5.96 12.52 11.27
C GLU A 121 -6.22 13.79 12.09
N LYS A 122 -7.30 14.51 11.78
CA LYS A 122 -7.69 15.68 12.55
C LYS A 122 -7.98 15.35 14.01
N GLN A 123 -8.77 14.33 14.29
CA GLN A 123 -9.09 13.93 15.67
C GLN A 123 -7.83 13.53 16.45
N LEU A 124 -6.91 12.81 15.82
CA LEU A 124 -5.64 12.44 16.43
C LEU A 124 -4.81 13.69 16.77
N ASN A 125 -4.72 14.65 15.85
CA ASN A 125 -4.03 15.90 16.10
C ASN A 125 -4.69 16.71 17.23
N ASP A 126 -6.01 16.84 17.23
CA ASP A 126 -6.75 17.54 18.28
C ASP A 126 -6.53 16.90 19.67
N LEU A 127 -6.47 15.57 19.75
CA LEU A 127 -6.18 14.85 20.99
C LEU A 127 -4.75 15.09 21.48
N LEU A 128 -3.77 15.09 20.57
CA LEU A 128 -2.37 15.38 20.90
C LEU A 128 -2.21 16.83 21.40
N ASP A 129 -2.83 17.77 20.72
CA ASP A 129 -2.92 19.17 21.11
C ASP A 129 -3.49 19.34 22.52
N ASN A 130 -4.60 18.64 22.81
CA ASN A 130 -5.24 18.69 24.12
C ASN A 130 -4.37 18.08 25.21
N LEU A 131 -3.61 17.03 24.90
CA LEU A 131 -2.67 16.40 25.82
C LEU A 131 -1.51 17.32 26.18
N GLU A 132 -0.98 18.08 25.21
CA GLU A 132 0.08 19.06 25.43
C GLU A 132 -0.39 20.25 26.27
N LYS A 133 -1.65 20.66 26.08
CA LYS A 133 -2.27 21.80 26.80
C LYS A 133 -2.63 21.49 28.25
N ILE A 134 -2.51 20.23 28.72
CA ILE A 134 -2.87 19.88 30.10
C ILE A 134 -1.94 20.59 31.10
N PRO A 135 -2.46 21.46 31.99
CA PRO A 135 -1.62 22.16 32.94
C PRO A 135 -0.96 21.19 33.94
N PRO A 136 0.34 21.34 34.23
CA PRO A 136 1.06 20.46 35.17
C PRO A 136 0.41 20.38 36.55
N ALA A 137 -0.19 21.47 37.02
CA ALA A 137 -0.91 21.51 38.29
C ALA A 137 -2.10 20.53 38.35
N LYS A 138 -2.82 20.34 37.23
CA LYS A 138 -3.92 19.36 37.17
C LYS A 138 -3.39 17.93 37.21
N ILE A 139 -2.26 17.68 36.56
CA ILE A 139 -1.57 16.38 36.58
C ILE A 139 -1.14 16.04 38.01
N GLU A 140 -0.46 16.97 38.69
CA GLU A 140 0.00 16.78 40.07
C GLU A 140 -1.18 16.53 41.03
N GLN A 141 -2.29 17.25 40.87
CA GLN A 141 -3.50 17.03 41.66
C GLN A 141 -4.10 15.63 41.42
N ALA A 142 -4.18 15.20 40.16
CA ALA A 142 -4.66 13.87 39.79
C ALA A 142 -3.76 12.75 40.37
N GLU A 143 -2.44 12.92 40.31
CA GLU A 143 -1.49 11.99 40.92
C GLU A 143 -1.62 11.92 42.44
N LYS A 144 -1.74 13.07 43.11
CA LYS A 144 -1.96 13.13 44.56
C LYS A 144 -3.28 12.44 44.95
N ALA A 145 -4.35 12.68 44.18
CA ALA A 145 -5.63 12.02 44.40
C ALA A 145 -5.53 10.50 44.23
N LYS A 146 -4.93 10.02 43.13
CA LYS A 146 -4.71 8.59 42.86
C LYS A 146 -3.82 7.93 43.92
N LYS A 147 -2.78 8.62 44.38
CA LYS A 147 -1.90 8.15 45.47
C LYS A 147 -2.66 8.05 46.79
N LYS A 148 -3.54 9.00 47.10
CA LYS A 148 -4.40 8.98 48.28
C LYS A 148 -5.39 7.84 48.23
N GLU A 149 -6.04 7.62 47.09
CA GLU A 149 -6.95 6.48 46.89
C GLU A 149 -6.23 5.15 47.10
N ARG A 150 -5.05 4.96 46.51
CA ARG A 150 -4.23 3.75 46.71
C ARG A 150 -3.90 3.54 48.20
N ARG A 151 -3.54 4.59 48.93
CA ARG A 151 -3.26 4.53 50.38
C ARG A 151 -4.48 4.11 51.18
N ILE A 152 -5.64 4.71 50.90
CA ILE A 152 -6.89 4.40 51.60
C ILE A 152 -7.31 2.96 51.30
N SER A 153 -7.27 2.56 50.03
CA SER A 153 -7.59 1.20 49.61
C SER A 153 -6.67 0.18 50.30
N PHE A 154 -5.36 0.42 50.33
CA PHE A 154 -4.42 -0.44 51.04
C PHE A 154 -4.69 -0.51 52.55
N ALA A 155 -4.88 0.64 53.21
CA ALA A 155 -5.19 0.69 54.64
C ALA A 155 -6.50 -0.03 55.00
N LEU A 156 -7.51 0.07 54.13
CA LEU A 156 -8.77 -0.62 54.31
C LEU A 156 -8.62 -2.13 54.12
N LEU A 157 -7.80 -2.57 53.16
CA LEU A 157 -7.48 -3.98 52.96
C LEU A 157 -6.67 -4.56 54.12
N THR A 158 -5.68 -3.84 54.64
CA THR A 158 -4.90 -4.30 55.81
C THR A 158 -5.77 -4.36 57.06
N TYR A 159 -6.63 -3.36 57.29
CA TYR A 159 -7.60 -3.40 58.39
C TYR A 159 -8.54 -4.61 58.27
N LYS A 160 -9.09 -4.88 57.08
CA LYS A 160 -9.93 -6.07 56.84
C LYS A 160 -9.18 -7.37 57.10
N ARG A 161 -7.96 -7.52 56.58
CA ARG A 161 -7.11 -8.71 56.80
C ARG A 161 -6.79 -8.93 58.28
N ASN A 162 -6.36 -7.88 58.98
CA ASN A 162 -6.03 -7.96 60.41
C ASN A 162 -7.27 -8.31 61.23
N LYS A 163 -8.42 -7.72 60.91
CA LYS A 163 -9.70 -8.04 61.54
C LYS A 163 -10.08 -9.51 61.35
N THR A 164 -9.95 -10.05 60.14
CA THR A 164 -10.17 -11.48 59.87
C THR A 164 -9.21 -12.36 60.68
N HIS A 165 -7.92 -12.03 60.72
CA HIS A 165 -6.92 -12.76 61.51
C HIS A 165 -7.29 -12.81 62.99
N ILE A 166 -7.67 -11.67 63.59
CA ILE A 166 -8.04 -11.57 65.01
C ILE A 166 -9.27 -12.44 65.32
N TYR A 167 -10.31 -12.42 64.48
CA TYR A 167 -11.47 -13.26 64.71
C TYR A 167 -11.17 -14.75 64.55
N SER A 168 -10.26 -15.12 63.64
CA SER A 168 -9.82 -16.52 63.51
C SER A 168 -8.94 -16.99 64.67
N THR A 169 -8.11 -16.12 65.28
CA THR A 169 -7.27 -16.48 66.44
C THR A 169 -8.06 -16.49 67.75
N LEU A 170 -9.04 -15.61 67.93
CA LEU A 170 -9.95 -15.63 69.08
C LEU A 170 -10.97 -16.78 69.02
N GLY A 171 -11.15 -17.40 67.85
CA GLY A 171 -11.96 -18.61 67.67
C GLY A 171 -11.26 -19.91 68.09
N THR A 172 -9.95 -19.87 68.37
CA THR A 172 -9.18 -21.04 68.82
C THR A 172 -8.81 -21.00 70.30
N GLU A 173 -9.08 -19.89 71.00
CA GLU A 173 -8.83 -19.73 72.42
C GLU A 173 -10.09 -19.23 73.13
N ASN A 174 -10.97 -20.17 73.52
CA ASN A 174 -11.64 -20.17 74.83
C ASN A 174 -12.65 -21.32 74.96
N SER A 175 -12.18 -22.45 75.47
CA SER A 175 -12.94 -23.14 76.50
C SER A 175 -12.73 -22.40 77.83
N GLY A 176 -13.61 -21.43 78.09
CA GLY A 176 -13.87 -20.98 79.45
C GLY A 176 -13.66 -19.50 79.73
N LYS A 177 -14.69 -18.99 80.41
CA LYS A 177 -14.75 -17.90 81.40
C LYS A 177 -15.00 -16.46 80.91
N ASN A 178 -16.29 -16.15 81.05
CA ASN A 178 -16.88 -14.97 81.71
C ASN A 178 -17.11 -13.67 80.93
N LEU A 179 -18.35 -13.22 81.07
CA LEU A 179 -18.93 -12.00 80.51
C LEU A 179 -18.17 -10.77 81.00
N THR A 180 -17.81 -9.89 80.06
CA THR A 180 -17.61 -8.48 80.35
C THR A 180 -18.07 -7.67 79.14
N HIS A 181 -18.80 -6.59 79.42
CA HIS A 181 -19.55 -5.78 78.46
C HIS A 181 -18.72 -5.30 77.24
N PRO A 182 -19.37 -5.05 76.08
CA PRO A 182 -18.70 -4.55 74.89
C PRO A 182 -18.12 -3.14 75.11
N PRO A 183 -16.92 -2.82 74.57
CA PRO A 183 -16.42 -1.45 74.56
C PRO A 183 -17.33 -0.55 73.73
N HIS A 184 -17.81 0.52 74.35
CA HIS A 184 -18.62 1.57 73.76
C HIS A 184 -17.92 2.14 72.50
N ALA A 185 -18.65 2.24 71.39
CA ALA A 185 -18.15 2.81 70.15
C ALA A 185 -17.73 4.29 70.36
N PRO A 186 -16.60 4.75 69.77
CA PRO A 186 -16.26 6.16 69.77
C PRO A 186 -17.28 6.97 68.96
N GLN A 187 -17.88 7.97 69.60
CA GLN A 187 -18.75 8.96 68.95
C GLN A 187 -17.90 9.85 68.03
N ILE A 188 -17.92 9.60 66.72
CA ILE A 188 -17.35 10.51 65.72
C ILE A 188 -18.32 11.69 65.58
N LYS A 189 -17.97 12.83 66.18
CA LYS A 189 -18.72 14.09 66.02
C LYS A 189 -18.77 14.46 64.53
N SER A 190 -19.98 14.59 64.01
CA SER A 190 -20.32 14.92 62.63
C SER A 190 -19.90 16.34 62.25
N LYS A 191 -18.69 16.50 61.70
CA LYS A 191 -18.35 17.64 60.82
C LYS A 191 -18.67 17.29 59.37
N THR A 192 -19.93 17.01 59.05
CA THR A 192 -20.34 16.50 57.73
C THR A 192 -21.22 17.45 56.92
N ASN A 193 -21.48 18.67 57.39
CA ASN A 193 -22.38 19.61 56.72
C ASN A 193 -21.68 20.78 56.01
N GLN A 194 -20.39 21.06 56.25
CA GLN A 194 -19.68 22.13 55.55
C GLN A 194 -19.07 21.67 54.21
N THR A 195 -18.50 20.46 54.15
CA THR A 195 -17.75 19.97 52.98
C THR A 195 -18.64 19.44 51.85
N LYS A 196 -19.90 19.07 52.16
CA LYS A 196 -20.87 18.65 51.13
C LYS A 196 -21.47 19.85 50.37
N LYS A 197 -21.41 21.06 50.93
CA LYS A 197 -21.88 22.28 50.26
C LYS A 197 -20.89 22.74 49.18
N THR A 198 -19.59 22.68 49.48
CA THR A 198 -18.52 23.05 48.53
C THR A 198 -18.37 22.07 47.35
N PHE A 199 -18.64 20.78 47.53
CA PHE A 199 -18.56 19.82 46.40
C PHE A 199 -19.75 19.93 45.44
N LYS A 200 -20.93 20.36 45.91
CA LYS A 200 -22.12 20.49 45.06
C LYS A 200 -22.16 21.81 44.28
N GLU A 201 -21.44 22.83 44.72
CA GLU A 201 -21.28 24.10 43.98
C GLU A 201 -20.24 23.99 42.86
N HIS A 202 -19.18 23.18 43.02
CA HIS A 202 -18.15 23.00 41.98
C HIS A 202 -18.58 22.15 40.76
N LEU A 203 -19.63 21.33 40.91
CA LEU A 203 -20.17 20.48 39.83
C LEU A 203 -21.26 21.16 38.98
N LYS A 204 -21.64 22.40 39.30
CA LYS A 204 -22.62 23.20 38.51
C LYS A 204 -21.97 24.19 37.55
N PHE A 205 -20.64 24.27 37.50
CA PHE A 205 -19.88 25.24 36.68
C PHE A 205 -18.87 24.59 35.73
N SER A 206 -19.06 23.31 35.36
CA SER A 206 -18.29 22.66 34.29
C SER A 206 -19.22 22.06 33.25
#